data_AF-A0A9P9I6L1-F1
#
_entry.id   AF-A0A9P9I6L1-F1
#
_cell.length_a   1.000
_cell.length_b   1.000
_cell.length_c   1.000
_cell.angle_alpha   90.00
_cell.angle_beta   90.00
_cell.angle_gamma   90.00
#
_symmetry.space_group_name_H-M   'P 1'
#
loop_
_entity.id
_entity.type
_entity.pdbx_description
1 polymer ?
#
loop_
_entity_poly.entity_id
_entity_poly.type
_entity_poly.pdbx_seq_one_letter_code
_entity_poly.pdbx_strand_id
1 'polypeptide(L)'
;TDPVKFLQTHKYTARYDILWRFVAGLLDADGQAGPFIHMIDEEPLDLLGPTHQRLVMHCLSEVSSDLPIRGDLEQRLSKWLLFECTFRHTANLASEAEFPELALDKAFYEGSEDTKRTILKSLTKRAIIPQSIVEQAASWLGHQDGDVRRAAVQALGSRSALPEEILKAVAARLEDQDEGIRWAAALALGGRSALPEAILKAVAERLEDQHGYVRRAAEVVLRRHAEFYRTLLNGPYVPSLYWILLQRTYRWSSRPMGSRWRRLLVTRRSRCGM
;
A
#
# COMPACT_ATOMS: atom_id res chain seq x y z
N THR A 1 3.41 28.28 -35.48
CA THR A 1 3.37 28.66 -34.05
C THR A 1 4.74 28.36 -33.49
N ASP A 2 5.34 29.27 -32.72
CA ASP A 2 6.63 29.03 -32.07
C ASP A 2 6.49 27.91 -31.01
N PRO A 3 7.22 26.77 -31.15
CA PRO A 3 7.13 25.65 -30.23
C PRO A 3 7.46 26.01 -28.78
N VAL A 4 8.43 26.89 -28.56
CA VAL A 4 8.88 27.30 -27.22
C VAL A 4 7.77 28.08 -26.52
N LYS A 5 7.21 29.08 -27.21
CA LYS A 5 6.08 29.86 -26.72
C LYS A 5 4.85 28.99 -26.45
N PHE A 6 4.60 27.98 -27.30
CA PHE A 6 3.51 27.04 -27.10
C PHE A 6 3.73 26.22 -25.82
N LEU A 7 4.94 25.68 -25.59
CA LEU A 7 5.30 24.98 -24.36
C LEU A 7 5.11 25.87 -23.13
N GLN A 8 5.69 27.08 -23.12
CA GLN A 8 5.59 27.99 -21.97
C GLN A 8 4.15 28.36 -21.62
N THR A 9 3.27 28.49 -22.62
CA THR A 9 1.85 28.80 -22.42
C THR A 9 1.05 27.60 -21.91
N HIS A 10 1.45 26.39 -22.28
CA HIS A 10 0.59 25.21 -22.17
C HIS A 10 1.16 24.06 -21.34
N LYS A 11 2.38 24.18 -20.81
CA LYS A 11 3.06 23.11 -20.06
C LYS A 11 2.29 22.59 -18.86
N TYR A 12 1.47 23.40 -18.20
CA TYR A 12 0.63 22.97 -17.07
C TYR A 12 -0.84 22.73 -17.42
N THR A 13 -1.20 22.80 -18.70
CA THR A 13 -2.58 22.50 -19.11
C THR A 13 -2.76 20.98 -19.15
N ALA A 14 -3.65 20.45 -18.31
CA ALA A 14 -3.87 19.00 -18.14
C ALA A 14 -4.08 18.24 -19.46
N ARG A 15 -4.75 18.84 -20.45
CA ARG A 15 -4.99 18.19 -21.77
C ARG A 15 -3.72 17.88 -22.57
N TYR A 16 -2.60 18.53 -22.23
CA TYR A 16 -1.32 18.35 -22.92
C TYR A 16 -0.32 17.55 -22.10
N ASP A 17 -0.68 17.05 -20.91
CA ASP A 17 0.24 16.24 -20.09
C ASP A 17 0.78 15.03 -20.86
N ILE A 18 -0.12 14.26 -21.49
CA ILE A 18 0.25 13.13 -22.35
C ILE A 18 1.08 13.59 -23.57
N LEU A 19 0.78 14.75 -24.14
CA LEU A 19 1.56 15.30 -25.25
C LEU A 19 3.02 15.51 -24.84
N TRP A 20 3.26 16.10 -23.67
CA TRP A 20 4.62 16.37 -23.19
C TRP A 20 5.41 15.11 -22.89
N ARG A 21 4.75 14.06 -22.40
CA ARG A 21 5.35 12.72 -22.26
C ARG A 21 5.86 12.20 -23.60
N PHE A 22 5.01 12.18 -24.62
CA PHE A 22 5.41 11.74 -25.97
C PHE A 22 6.53 12.58 -26.57
N VAL A 23 6.46 13.91 -26.41
CA VAL A 23 7.51 14.81 -26.90
C VAL A 23 8.85 14.53 -26.21
N ALA A 24 8.85 14.30 -24.89
CA ALA A 24 10.06 13.96 -24.15
C ALA A 24 10.72 12.69 -24.71
N GLY A 25 9.94 11.61 -24.89
CA GLY A 25 10.46 10.34 -25.41
C GLY A 25 10.94 10.44 -26.86
N LEU A 26 10.24 11.19 -27.72
CA LEU A 26 10.69 11.43 -29.10
C LEU A 26 12.01 12.20 -29.16
N LEU A 27 12.13 13.25 -28.34
CA LEU A 27 13.36 14.06 -28.30
C LEU A 27 14.52 13.32 -27.65
N ASP A 28 14.26 12.37 -26.75
CA ASP A 28 15.32 11.50 -26.20
C ASP A 28 15.95 10.62 -27.28
N ALA A 29 15.14 10.05 -28.17
CA ALA A 29 15.64 9.26 -29.31
C ALA A 29 16.57 10.07 -30.24
N ASP A 30 16.36 11.40 -30.31
CA ASP A 30 17.18 12.34 -31.08
C ASP A 30 18.32 12.97 -30.26
N GLY A 31 18.51 12.59 -28.99
CA GLY A 31 19.51 13.16 -28.09
C GLY A 31 19.22 14.61 -27.65
N GLN A 32 17.97 15.06 -27.79
CA GLN A 32 17.48 16.42 -27.50
C GLN A 32 16.63 16.52 -26.22
N ALA A 33 16.52 15.45 -25.42
CA ALA A 33 15.76 15.47 -24.17
C ALA A 33 16.29 16.51 -23.15
N GLY A 34 17.62 16.68 -23.04
CA GLY A 34 18.23 17.64 -22.12
C GLY A 34 17.77 19.08 -22.36
N PRO A 35 17.96 19.64 -23.58
CA PRO A 35 17.45 20.96 -23.94
C PRO A 35 15.94 21.12 -23.70
N PHE A 36 15.15 20.09 -24.00
CA PHE A 36 13.71 20.11 -23.76
C PHE A 36 13.34 20.24 -22.28
N ILE A 37 13.98 19.45 -21.42
CA ILE A 37 13.75 19.52 -19.98
C ILE A 37 14.21 20.87 -19.42
N HIS A 38 15.31 21.42 -19.92
CA HIS A 38 15.71 22.79 -19.57
C HIS A 38 14.63 23.81 -19.91
N MET A 39 13.98 23.72 -21.07
CA MET A 39 12.85 24.61 -21.41
C MET A 39 11.63 24.41 -20.51
N ILE A 40 11.39 23.21 -19.99
CA ILE A 40 10.33 22.96 -19.00
C ILE A 40 10.64 23.70 -17.69
N ASP A 41 11.90 23.71 -17.28
CA ASP A 41 12.44 24.38 -16.08
C ASP A 41 12.49 25.92 -16.19
N GLU A 42 12.24 26.50 -17.38
CA GLU A 42 12.15 27.95 -17.55
C GLU A 42 10.82 28.53 -17.05
N GLU A 43 10.70 29.86 -16.94
CA GLU A 43 9.43 30.49 -16.59
C GLU A 43 8.34 30.24 -17.67
N PRO A 44 7.05 30.12 -17.28
CA PRO A 44 6.49 30.26 -15.93
C PRO A 44 6.62 28.99 -15.08
N LEU A 45 6.95 29.12 -13.79
CA LEU A 45 7.05 27.99 -12.85
C LEU A 45 5.82 27.86 -11.96
N ASP A 46 5.36 26.63 -11.72
CA ASP A 46 4.40 26.37 -10.65
C ASP A 46 5.14 26.39 -9.31
N LEU A 47 5.13 27.54 -8.64
CA LEU A 47 5.83 27.75 -7.37
C LEU A 47 5.04 27.24 -6.15
N LEU A 48 3.73 26.98 -6.31
CA LEU A 48 2.81 26.68 -5.20
C LEU A 48 2.25 25.26 -5.25
N GLY A 49 2.11 24.71 -6.45
CA GLY A 49 1.53 23.40 -6.72
C GLY A 49 2.58 22.35 -7.12
N PRO A 50 2.18 21.07 -7.13
CA PRO A 50 3.04 19.97 -7.57
C PRO A 50 3.07 19.80 -9.09
N THR A 51 2.44 20.70 -9.86
CA THR A 51 2.17 20.48 -11.29
C THR A 51 3.46 20.44 -12.10
N HIS A 52 4.42 21.28 -11.72
CA HIS A 52 5.74 21.28 -12.34
C HIS A 52 6.50 19.99 -12.03
N GLN A 53 6.52 19.54 -10.77
CA GLN A 53 7.20 18.30 -10.36
C GLN A 53 6.60 17.09 -11.07
N ARG A 54 5.26 17.05 -11.22
CA ARG A 54 4.54 16.02 -11.98
C ARG A 54 4.93 15.98 -13.44
N LEU A 55 4.96 17.15 -14.11
CA LEU A 55 5.39 17.22 -15.49
C LEU A 55 6.84 16.71 -15.66
N VAL A 56 7.74 17.11 -14.76
CA VAL A 56 9.14 16.67 -14.80
C VAL A 56 9.24 15.16 -14.61
N MET A 57 8.58 14.56 -13.60
CA MET A 57 8.62 13.10 -13.41
C MET A 57 7.97 12.33 -14.56
N HIS A 58 6.89 12.85 -15.15
CA HIS A 58 6.25 12.26 -16.34
C HIS A 58 7.17 12.29 -17.56
N CYS A 59 7.92 13.37 -17.77
CA CYS A 59 8.95 13.41 -18.81
C CYS A 59 10.09 12.43 -18.49
N LEU A 60 10.57 12.40 -17.24
CA LEU A 60 11.62 11.48 -16.81
C LEU A 60 11.26 9.99 -16.95
N SER A 61 9.97 9.65 -16.91
CA SER A 61 9.51 8.28 -17.16
C SER A 61 9.57 7.86 -18.63
N GLU A 62 9.71 8.81 -19.56
CA GLU A 62 9.74 8.54 -21.01
C GLU A 62 11.14 8.71 -21.62
N VAL A 63 12.10 9.25 -20.87
CA VAL A 63 13.49 9.47 -21.32
C VAL A 63 14.46 8.47 -20.69
N SER A 64 15.57 8.22 -21.38
CA SER A 64 16.63 7.30 -20.96
C SER A 64 17.17 7.60 -19.55
N SER A 65 17.61 6.55 -18.86
CA SER A 65 18.34 6.64 -17.60
C SER A 65 19.68 7.37 -17.74
N ASP A 66 20.25 7.40 -18.95
CA ASP A 66 21.59 7.91 -19.23
C ASP A 66 21.61 9.43 -19.48
N LEU A 67 20.46 10.10 -19.36
CA LEU A 67 20.35 11.54 -19.49
C LEU A 67 21.27 12.24 -18.46
N PRO A 68 22.26 13.05 -18.88
CA PRO A 68 23.29 13.58 -17.97
C PRO A 68 22.75 14.39 -16.78
N ILE A 69 21.64 15.11 -16.97
CA ILE A 69 21.01 15.96 -15.94
C ILE A 69 20.04 15.19 -15.02
N ARG A 70 19.81 13.89 -15.26
CA ARG A 70 18.79 13.11 -14.54
C ARG A 70 19.02 13.09 -13.03
N GLY A 71 20.27 12.91 -12.60
CA GLY A 71 20.63 12.88 -11.18
C GLY A 71 20.25 14.15 -10.43
N ASP A 72 20.43 15.32 -11.05
CA ASP A 72 20.07 16.61 -10.45
C ASP A 72 18.55 16.79 -10.34
N LEU A 73 17.81 16.34 -11.35
CA LEU A 73 16.35 16.37 -11.37
C LEU A 73 15.76 15.44 -10.30
N GLU A 74 16.27 14.21 -10.19
CA GLU A 74 15.86 13.26 -9.16
C GLU A 74 16.21 13.77 -7.75
N GLN A 75 17.34 14.48 -7.58
CA GLN A 75 17.66 15.18 -6.34
C GLN A 75 16.63 16.23 -5.97
N ARG A 76 16.22 17.05 -6.94
CA ARG A 76 15.21 18.10 -6.74
C ARG A 76 13.87 17.47 -6.37
N LEU A 77 13.47 16.40 -7.06
CA LEU A 77 12.24 15.65 -6.76
C LEU A 77 12.28 15.03 -5.35
N SER A 78 13.43 14.48 -4.93
CA SER A 78 13.63 13.98 -3.57
C SER A 78 13.41 15.08 -2.52
N LYS A 79 14.02 16.26 -2.72
CA LYS A 79 13.85 17.42 -1.82
C LYS A 79 12.39 17.92 -1.79
N TRP A 80 11.71 17.92 -2.93
CA TRP A 80 10.30 18.28 -3.02
C TRP A 80 9.40 17.28 -2.29
N LEU A 81 9.69 15.98 -2.37
CA LEU A 81 8.96 14.96 -1.62
C LEU A 81 9.15 15.14 -0.10
N LEU A 82 10.37 15.42 0.36
CA LEU A 82 10.63 15.76 1.77
C LEU A 82 9.84 17.01 2.20
N PHE A 83 9.83 18.06 1.36
CA PHE A 83 9.04 19.26 1.60
C PHE A 83 7.53 18.95 1.68
N GLU A 84 6.99 18.12 0.78
CA GLU A 84 5.58 17.72 0.81
C GLU A 84 5.23 16.99 2.11
N CYS A 85 6.07 16.04 2.53
CA CYS A 85 5.88 15.27 3.75
C CYS A 85 5.90 16.16 5.00
N THR A 86 6.79 17.13 5.04
CA THR A 86 6.95 18.04 6.19
C THR A 86 5.87 19.11 6.24
N PHE A 87 5.52 19.71 5.10
CA PHE A 87 4.57 20.83 5.04
C PHE A 87 3.10 20.39 5.00
N ARG A 88 2.79 19.29 4.29
CA ARG A 88 1.41 18.82 4.11
C ARG A 88 1.08 17.55 4.89
N HIS A 89 2.08 16.87 5.45
CA HIS A 89 1.92 15.54 6.05
C HIS A 89 1.35 14.51 5.05
N THR A 90 1.65 14.70 3.76
CA THR A 90 1.28 13.81 2.67
C THR A 90 2.49 13.49 1.79
N ALA A 91 2.41 12.37 1.05
CA ALA A 91 3.42 11.97 0.08
C ALA A 91 2.74 11.59 -1.25
N ASN A 92 1.98 12.53 -1.83
CA ASN A 92 1.22 12.30 -3.04
C ASN A 92 2.15 12.03 -4.22
N LEU A 93 3.27 12.77 -4.31
CA LEU A 93 4.28 12.55 -5.35
C LEU A 93 4.79 11.10 -5.31
N ALA A 94 5.15 10.59 -4.13
CA ALA A 94 5.63 9.21 -3.97
C ALA A 94 4.59 8.14 -4.37
N SER A 95 3.30 8.46 -4.30
CA SER A 95 2.21 7.51 -4.60
C SER A 95 2.01 7.27 -6.10
N GLU A 96 2.51 8.18 -6.94
CA GLU A 96 2.42 8.11 -8.40
C GLU A 96 3.48 7.14 -8.94
N ALA A 97 3.12 6.36 -9.98
CA ALA A 97 3.96 5.29 -10.49
C ALA A 97 5.20 5.82 -11.21
N GLU A 98 5.07 7.00 -11.80
CA GLU A 98 6.11 7.71 -12.55
C GLU A 98 7.16 8.38 -11.63
N PHE A 99 6.95 8.41 -10.30
CA PHE A 99 7.89 9.06 -9.40
C PHE A 99 9.21 8.26 -9.35
N PRO A 100 10.37 8.85 -9.67
CA PRO A 100 11.62 8.09 -9.84
C PRO A 100 12.02 7.30 -8.59
N GLU A 101 12.45 6.05 -8.78
CA GLU A 101 12.83 5.16 -7.68
C GLU A 101 14.03 5.68 -6.89
N LEU A 102 15.03 6.24 -7.57
CA LEU A 102 16.20 6.85 -6.92
C LEU A 102 15.83 8.08 -6.07
N ALA A 103 14.92 8.92 -6.57
CA ALA A 103 14.40 10.05 -5.81
C ALA A 103 13.60 9.59 -4.59
N LEU A 104 12.82 8.51 -4.74
CA LEU A 104 12.05 7.92 -3.64
C LEU A 104 12.95 7.33 -2.57
N ASP A 105 13.93 6.52 -2.97
CA ASP A 105 14.89 5.89 -2.06
C ASP A 105 15.70 6.95 -1.29
N LYS A 106 16.15 7.99 -1.99
CA LYS A 106 16.89 9.10 -1.38
C LYS A 106 16.05 9.87 -0.37
N ALA A 107 14.83 10.27 -0.73
CA ALA A 107 13.94 10.97 0.19
C ALA A 107 13.57 10.10 1.39
N PHE A 108 13.41 8.80 1.17
CA PHE A 108 13.13 7.86 2.23
C PHE A 108 14.31 7.72 3.20
N TYR A 109 15.54 7.62 2.69
CA TYR A 109 16.76 7.52 3.49
C TYR A 109 17.03 8.80 4.31
N GLU A 110 16.92 9.97 3.68
CA GLU A 110 17.18 11.28 4.31
C GLU A 110 16.04 11.76 5.24
N GLY A 111 14.83 11.21 5.07
CA GLY A 111 13.64 11.61 5.82
C GLY A 111 13.66 11.19 7.29
N SER A 112 12.96 11.98 8.12
CA SER A 112 12.65 11.60 9.51
C SER A 112 11.78 10.33 9.58
N GLU A 113 11.68 9.70 10.76
CA GLU A 113 10.74 8.58 10.99
C GLU A 113 9.29 8.94 10.57
N ASP A 114 8.82 10.14 10.87
CA ASP A 114 7.50 10.62 10.45
C ASP A 114 7.37 10.71 8.93
N THR A 115 8.44 11.15 8.25
CA THR A 115 8.52 11.22 6.79
C THR A 115 8.47 9.82 6.18
N LYS A 116 9.31 8.89 6.68
CA LYS A 116 9.31 7.47 6.27
C LYS A 116 7.93 6.83 6.45
N ARG A 117 7.25 7.10 7.58
CA ARG A 117 5.89 6.64 7.85
C ARG A 117 4.88 7.21 6.86
N THR A 118 5.01 8.48 6.52
CA THR A 118 4.14 9.17 5.56
C THR A 118 4.32 8.62 4.14
N ILE A 119 5.56 8.40 3.72
CA ILE A 119 5.90 7.74 2.46
C ILE A 119 5.35 6.31 2.43
N LEU A 120 5.60 5.47 3.45
CA LEU A 120 5.09 4.10 3.48
C LEU A 120 3.57 4.00 3.33
N LYS A 121 2.82 4.92 3.97
CA LYS A 121 1.35 4.97 3.84
C LYS A 121 0.91 5.30 2.41
N SER A 122 1.66 6.13 1.68
CA SER A 122 1.30 6.53 0.32
C SER A 122 1.62 5.48 -0.75
N LEU A 123 2.59 4.60 -0.48
CA LEU A 123 3.09 3.57 -1.42
C LEU A 123 2.14 2.37 -1.64
N THR A 124 0.98 2.35 -0.98
CA THR A 124 -0.02 1.27 -1.12
C THR A 124 -0.54 1.11 -2.55
N LYS A 125 -0.61 2.18 -3.33
CA LYS A 125 -1.09 2.16 -4.73
C LYS A 125 0.00 1.85 -5.75
N ARG A 126 1.27 1.88 -5.35
CA ARG A 126 2.41 1.73 -6.25
C ARG A 126 2.84 0.26 -6.32
N ALA A 127 2.92 -0.31 -7.51
CA ALA A 127 3.24 -1.73 -7.68
C ALA A 127 4.70 -2.08 -7.33
N ILE A 128 5.64 -1.21 -7.72
CA ILE A 128 7.08 -1.40 -7.57
C ILE A 128 7.62 -0.34 -6.61
N ILE A 129 8.39 -0.77 -5.60
CA ILE A 129 9.07 0.11 -4.65
C ILE A 129 10.51 -0.37 -4.42
N PRO A 130 11.44 0.52 -4.06
CA PRO A 130 12.81 0.14 -3.71
C PRO A 130 12.87 -0.94 -2.62
N GLN A 131 13.81 -1.86 -2.76
CA GLN A 131 14.00 -2.98 -1.83
C GLN A 131 14.34 -2.52 -0.40
N SER A 132 15.11 -1.44 -0.27
CA SER A 132 15.40 -0.75 0.99
C SER A 132 14.14 -0.36 1.77
N ILE A 133 13.09 0.09 1.07
CA ILE A 133 11.82 0.48 1.68
C ILE A 133 11.03 -0.74 2.14
N VAL A 134 11.10 -1.85 1.38
CA VAL A 134 10.51 -3.14 1.79
C VAL A 134 11.17 -3.66 3.06
N GLU A 135 12.50 -3.59 3.14
CA GLU A 135 13.27 -4.00 4.31
C GLU A 135 12.99 -3.13 5.53
N GLN A 136 12.91 -1.80 5.33
CA GLN A 136 12.52 -0.89 6.40
C GLN A 136 11.10 -1.21 6.91
N ALA A 137 10.13 -1.41 6.01
CA ALA A 137 8.78 -1.81 6.38
C ALA A 137 8.77 -3.14 7.15
N ALA A 138 9.57 -4.13 6.75
CA ALA A 138 9.68 -5.39 7.45
C ALA A 138 10.23 -5.23 8.87
N SER A 139 11.27 -4.41 9.07
CA SER A 139 11.79 -4.12 10.41
C SER A 139 10.77 -3.41 11.30
N TRP A 140 9.93 -2.54 10.71
CA TRP A 140 8.88 -1.80 11.40
C TRP A 140 7.66 -2.64 11.79
N LEU A 141 7.56 -3.89 11.33
CA LEU A 141 6.53 -4.80 11.83
C LEU A 141 6.63 -4.97 13.36
N GLY A 142 7.83 -4.95 13.93
CA GLY A 142 8.07 -5.09 15.38
C GLY A 142 8.11 -3.78 16.17
N HIS A 143 7.76 -2.65 15.55
CA HIS A 143 7.93 -1.33 16.15
C HIS A 143 7.03 -1.12 17.40
N GLN A 144 7.46 -0.31 18.36
CA GLN A 144 6.69 -0.06 19.60
C GLN A 144 5.40 0.74 19.34
N ASP A 145 5.47 1.73 18.45
CA ASP A 145 4.32 2.50 17.98
C ASP A 145 3.42 1.67 17.04
N GLY A 146 2.13 1.56 17.40
CA GLY A 146 1.12 0.84 16.61
C GLY A 146 0.83 1.48 15.25
N ASP A 147 0.95 2.79 15.10
CA ASP A 147 0.73 3.45 13.81
C ASP A 147 1.86 3.15 12.81
N VAL A 148 3.09 3.00 13.33
CA VAL A 148 4.26 2.57 12.55
C VAL A 148 4.08 1.12 12.11
N ARG A 149 3.71 0.21 13.03
CA ARG A 149 3.40 -1.19 12.71
C ARG A 149 2.29 -1.30 11.66
N ARG A 150 1.21 -0.52 11.81
CA ARG A 150 0.08 -0.51 10.86
C ARG A 150 0.53 -0.06 9.47
N ALA A 151 1.33 1.01 9.37
CA ALA A 151 1.87 1.49 8.10
C ALA A 151 2.75 0.43 7.41
N ALA A 152 3.60 -0.25 8.18
CA ALA A 152 4.42 -1.36 7.69
C ALA A 152 3.57 -2.51 7.11
N VAL A 153 2.55 -2.96 7.83
CA VAL A 153 1.65 -4.04 7.37
C VAL A 153 0.93 -3.63 6.08
N GLN A 154 0.44 -2.39 5.99
CA GLN A 154 -0.26 -1.89 4.80
C GLN A 154 0.66 -1.79 3.57
N ALA A 155 1.87 -1.27 3.76
CA ALA A 155 2.86 -1.16 2.69
C ALA A 155 3.24 -2.55 2.14
N LEU A 156 3.52 -3.51 3.03
CA LEU A 156 3.86 -4.88 2.67
C LEU A 156 2.68 -5.66 2.08
N GLY A 157 1.46 -5.44 2.59
CA GLY A 157 0.25 -6.10 2.10
C GLY A 157 -0.13 -5.74 0.66
N SER A 158 0.39 -4.62 0.17
CA SER A 158 0.17 -4.15 -1.19
C SER A 158 1.22 -4.69 -2.17
N ARG A 159 2.10 -5.61 -1.75
CA ARG A 159 3.14 -6.22 -2.58
C ARG A 159 2.72 -7.62 -3.02
N SER A 160 2.87 -7.91 -4.31
CA SER A 160 2.48 -9.20 -4.90
C SER A 160 3.42 -10.33 -4.51
N ALA A 161 4.72 -10.04 -4.44
CA ALA A 161 5.77 -10.96 -4.04
C ALA A 161 6.50 -10.42 -2.81
N LEU A 162 6.66 -11.27 -1.79
CA LEU A 162 7.47 -10.98 -0.61
C LEU A 162 8.21 -12.26 -0.18
N PRO A 163 9.45 -12.15 0.32
CA PRO A 163 10.15 -13.25 0.97
C PRO A 163 9.30 -13.93 2.03
N GLU A 164 9.50 -15.24 2.21
CA GLU A 164 8.72 -16.05 3.16
C GLU A 164 8.88 -15.55 4.60
N GLU A 165 10.05 -15.02 4.94
CA GLU A 165 10.39 -14.46 6.25
C GLU A 165 9.54 -13.22 6.56
N ILE A 166 9.41 -12.31 5.58
CA ILE A 166 8.56 -11.11 5.70
C ILE A 166 7.09 -11.54 5.80
N LEU A 167 6.70 -12.56 5.04
CA LEU A 167 5.38 -13.17 5.10
C LEU A 167 5.03 -13.70 6.49
N LYS A 168 5.95 -14.45 7.11
CA LYS A 168 5.82 -14.95 8.48
C LYS A 168 5.76 -13.80 9.48
N ALA A 169 6.55 -12.74 9.30
CA ALA A 169 6.51 -11.56 10.14
C ALA A 169 5.17 -10.81 10.05
N VAL A 170 4.58 -10.70 8.85
CA VAL A 170 3.21 -10.18 8.66
C VAL A 170 2.19 -11.10 9.33
N ALA A 171 2.33 -12.42 9.20
CA ALA A 171 1.44 -13.37 9.88
C ALA A 171 1.52 -13.26 11.41
N ALA A 172 2.69 -12.99 11.98
CA ALA A 172 2.84 -12.73 13.42
C ALA A 172 2.07 -11.48 13.89
N ARG A 173 1.71 -10.56 13.00
CA ARG A 173 0.83 -9.41 13.32
C ARG A 173 -0.65 -9.78 13.41
N LEU A 174 -1.03 -11.01 13.05
CA LEU A 174 -2.35 -11.54 13.40
C LEU A 174 -2.55 -11.65 14.91
N GLU A 175 -1.50 -11.64 15.73
CA GLU A 175 -1.58 -11.71 17.20
C GLU A 175 -1.33 -10.35 17.88
N ASP A 176 -1.26 -9.26 17.11
CA ASP A 176 -1.02 -7.93 17.67
C ASP A 176 -2.11 -7.55 18.69
N GLN A 177 -1.77 -6.76 19.70
CA GLN A 177 -2.72 -6.29 20.69
C GLN A 177 -3.76 -5.34 20.07
N ASP A 178 -3.35 -4.53 19.09
CA ASP A 178 -4.22 -3.62 18.35
C ASP A 178 -5.04 -4.37 17.29
N GLU A 179 -6.36 -4.27 17.36
CA GLU A 179 -7.27 -4.94 16.42
C GLU A 179 -7.19 -4.40 15.00
N GLY A 180 -6.82 -3.14 14.83
CA GLY A 180 -6.59 -2.51 13.54
C GLY A 180 -5.36 -3.11 12.83
N ILE A 181 -4.31 -3.45 13.60
CA ILE A 181 -3.14 -4.16 13.07
C ILE A 181 -3.49 -5.60 12.73
N ARG A 182 -4.21 -6.33 13.61
CA ARG A 182 -4.66 -7.70 13.30
C ARG A 182 -5.52 -7.74 12.03
N TRP A 183 -6.42 -6.77 11.86
CA TRP A 183 -7.25 -6.61 10.67
C TRP A 183 -6.41 -6.32 9.43
N ALA A 184 -5.46 -5.38 9.51
CA ALA A 184 -4.56 -5.05 8.41
C ALA A 184 -3.70 -6.26 8.01
N ALA A 185 -3.23 -7.06 8.96
CA ALA A 185 -2.43 -8.26 8.71
C ALA A 185 -3.25 -9.32 7.97
N ALA A 186 -4.49 -9.55 8.39
CA ALA A 186 -5.40 -10.45 7.67
C ALA A 186 -5.64 -9.98 6.23
N LEU A 187 -5.87 -8.68 6.01
CA LEU A 187 -6.04 -8.14 4.65
C LEU A 187 -4.77 -8.29 3.80
N ALA A 188 -3.61 -7.99 4.35
CA ALA A 188 -2.30 -8.13 3.70
C ALA A 188 -2.03 -9.57 3.24
N LEU A 189 -2.48 -10.56 4.01
CA LEU A 189 -2.39 -11.97 3.64
C LEU A 189 -3.45 -12.37 2.60
N GLY A 190 -4.64 -11.78 2.67
CA GLY A 190 -5.76 -12.10 1.77
C GLY A 190 -5.53 -11.74 0.31
N GLY A 191 -4.58 -10.84 0.03
CA GLY A 191 -4.17 -10.49 -1.34
C GLY A 191 -3.37 -11.57 -2.07
N ARG A 192 -3.02 -12.67 -1.39
CA ARG A 192 -2.08 -13.67 -1.92
C ARG A 192 -2.81 -14.88 -2.49
N SER A 193 -2.32 -15.37 -3.63
CA SER A 193 -2.87 -16.57 -4.29
C SER A 193 -2.54 -17.85 -3.55
N ALA A 194 -1.35 -17.92 -2.95
CA ALA A 194 -0.87 -19.05 -2.16
C ALA A 194 -0.32 -18.57 -0.81
N LEU A 195 -0.63 -19.32 0.24
CA LEU A 195 -0.12 -19.12 1.60
C LEU A 195 0.32 -20.47 2.16
N PRO A 196 1.46 -20.53 2.89
CA PRO A 196 1.84 -21.70 3.66
C PRO A 196 0.73 -22.12 4.64
N GLU A 197 0.56 -23.43 4.85
CA GLU A 197 -0.47 -23.98 5.73
C GLU A 197 -0.38 -23.43 7.16
N ALA A 198 0.84 -23.19 7.66
CA ALA A 198 1.05 -22.58 8.98
C ALA A 198 0.43 -21.17 9.09
N ILE A 199 0.53 -20.36 8.03
CA ILE A 199 -0.11 -19.03 7.99
C ILE A 199 -1.63 -19.19 7.91
N LEU A 200 -2.14 -20.14 7.12
CA LEU A 200 -3.58 -20.41 7.04
C LEU A 200 -4.16 -20.85 8.39
N LYS A 201 -3.42 -21.64 9.18
CA LYS A 201 -3.80 -21.99 10.56
C LYS A 201 -3.87 -20.76 11.46
N ALA A 202 -2.85 -19.90 11.43
CA ALA A 202 -2.87 -18.64 12.19
C ALA A 202 -4.04 -17.72 11.80
N VAL A 203 -4.39 -17.67 10.50
CA VAL A 203 -5.58 -16.95 10.02
C VAL A 203 -6.87 -17.64 10.51
N ALA A 204 -6.94 -18.96 10.53
CA ALA A 204 -8.11 -19.70 11.03
C ALA A 204 -8.40 -19.41 12.50
N GLU A 205 -7.38 -19.28 13.34
CA GLU A 205 -7.56 -18.86 14.73
C GLU A 205 -8.21 -17.48 14.86
N ARG A 206 -8.01 -16.58 13.88
CA ARG A 206 -8.66 -15.27 13.86
C ARG A 206 -10.15 -15.32 13.52
N LEU A 207 -10.71 -16.47 13.14
CA LEU A 207 -12.17 -16.66 13.06
C LEU A 207 -12.84 -16.55 14.44
N GLU A 208 -12.09 -16.69 15.52
CA GLU A 208 -12.57 -16.58 16.90
C GLU A 208 -12.13 -15.27 17.57
N ASP A 209 -11.54 -14.33 16.81
CA ASP A 209 -11.13 -13.02 17.34
C ASP A 209 -12.31 -12.31 18.02
N GLN A 210 -12.04 -11.59 19.10
CA GLN A 210 -13.06 -10.82 19.81
C GLN A 210 -13.70 -9.73 18.91
N HIS A 211 -12.97 -9.19 17.93
CA HIS A 211 -13.41 -8.14 17.02
C HIS A 211 -14.00 -8.68 15.72
N GLY A 212 -15.22 -8.25 15.40
CA GLY A 212 -15.95 -8.74 14.22
C GLY A 212 -15.31 -8.40 12.87
N TYR A 213 -14.55 -7.30 12.77
CA TYR A 213 -13.83 -6.94 11.55
C TYR A 213 -12.68 -7.91 11.26
N VAL A 214 -11.93 -8.32 12.30
CA VAL A 214 -10.84 -9.30 12.19
C VAL A 214 -11.40 -10.67 11.77
N ARG A 215 -12.48 -11.14 12.41
CA ARG A 215 -13.15 -12.39 12.04
C ARG A 215 -13.57 -12.43 10.57
N ARG A 216 -14.15 -11.33 10.07
CA ARG A 216 -14.56 -11.22 8.66
C ARG A 216 -13.36 -11.20 7.71
N ALA A 217 -12.30 -10.48 8.06
CA ALA A 217 -11.09 -10.48 7.24
C ALA A 217 -10.48 -11.89 7.17
N ALA A 218 -10.40 -12.61 8.29
CA ALA A 218 -9.96 -13.99 8.33
C ALA A 218 -10.81 -14.91 7.43
N GLU A 219 -12.14 -14.82 7.50
CA GLU A 219 -13.03 -15.59 6.62
C GLU A 219 -12.76 -15.30 5.13
N VAL A 220 -12.57 -14.03 4.77
CA VAL A 220 -12.30 -13.62 3.39
C VAL A 220 -10.99 -14.22 2.88
N VAL A 221 -9.94 -14.23 3.69
CA VAL A 221 -8.65 -14.84 3.37
C VAL A 221 -8.85 -16.34 3.13
N LEU A 222 -9.40 -17.04 4.13
CA LEU A 222 -9.51 -18.50 4.10
C LEU A 222 -10.39 -18.97 2.94
N ARG A 223 -11.48 -18.27 2.64
CA ARG A 223 -12.37 -18.61 1.52
C ARG A 223 -11.69 -18.56 0.15
N ARG A 224 -10.62 -17.77 -0.01
CA ARG A 224 -9.79 -17.76 -1.24
C ARG A 224 -8.90 -18.99 -1.36
N HIS A 225 -8.62 -19.69 -0.25
CA HIS A 225 -7.84 -20.92 -0.21
C HIS A 225 -8.77 -22.13 -0.07
N ALA A 226 -9.47 -22.48 -1.16
CA ALA A 226 -10.58 -23.43 -1.17
C ALA A 226 -10.27 -24.79 -0.52
N GLU A 227 -9.09 -25.37 -0.80
CA GLU A 227 -8.70 -26.67 -0.22
C GLU A 227 -8.61 -26.60 1.31
N PHE A 228 -7.94 -25.57 1.84
CA PHE A 228 -7.84 -25.37 3.28
C PHE A 228 -9.21 -25.00 3.88
N TYR A 229 -10.00 -24.18 3.21
CA TYR A 229 -11.33 -23.79 3.69
C TYR A 229 -12.25 -25.00 3.89
N ARG A 230 -12.19 -26.01 3.01
CA ARG A 230 -12.97 -27.25 3.15
C ARG A 230 -12.62 -28.04 4.40
N THR A 231 -11.36 -28.03 4.84
CA THR A 231 -10.97 -28.72 6.07
C THR A 231 -11.58 -28.05 7.31
N LEU A 232 -11.68 -26.70 7.29
CA LEU A 232 -12.30 -25.94 8.38
C LEU A 232 -13.81 -26.20 8.52
N LEU A 233 -14.50 -26.51 7.42
CA LEU A 233 -15.93 -26.86 7.40
C LEU A 233 -16.25 -28.19 8.08
N ASN A 234 -15.24 -29.01 8.35
CA ASN A 234 -15.37 -30.26 9.11
C ASN A 234 -14.66 -30.19 10.47
N GLY A 235 -14.18 -29.00 10.85
CA GLY A 235 -13.32 -28.79 12.01
C GLY A 235 -13.97 -28.02 13.17
N PRO A 236 -13.17 -27.60 14.16
CA PRO A 236 -13.67 -26.88 15.33
C PRO A 236 -14.21 -25.47 15.00
N TYR A 237 -13.82 -24.90 13.86
CA TYR A 237 -14.22 -23.54 13.46
C TYR A 237 -15.60 -23.45 12.79
N VAL A 238 -16.32 -24.56 12.59
CA VAL A 238 -17.65 -24.57 11.96
C VAL A 238 -18.64 -23.60 12.60
N PRO A 239 -18.80 -23.55 13.95
CA PRO A 239 -19.72 -22.60 14.58
C PRO A 239 -19.34 -21.15 14.28
N SER A 240 -18.04 -20.84 14.29
CA SER A 240 -17.50 -19.50 14.05
C SER A 240 -17.71 -19.07 12.59
N LEU A 241 -17.42 -19.96 11.63
CA LEU A 241 -17.70 -19.73 10.21
C LEU A 241 -19.19 -19.53 9.95
N TYR A 242 -20.03 -20.41 10.48
CA TYR A 242 -21.48 -20.30 10.34
C TYR A 242 -22.00 -18.96 10.89
N TRP A 243 -21.53 -18.55 12.07
CA TRP A 243 -21.90 -17.26 12.67
C TRP A 243 -21.46 -16.07 11.80
N ILE A 244 -20.24 -16.07 11.28
CA ILE A 244 -19.73 -15.01 10.40
C ILE A 244 -20.59 -14.92 9.11
N LEU A 245 -20.92 -16.05 8.51
CA LEU A 245 -21.74 -16.12 7.29
C LEU A 245 -23.18 -15.65 7.54
N LEU A 246 -23.81 -16.05 8.65
CA LEU A 246 -25.12 -15.54 9.04
C LEU A 246 -25.09 -14.02 9.25
N GLN A 247 -24.08 -13.48 9.94
CA GLN A 247 -23.97 -12.03 10.11
C GLN A 247 -23.87 -11.29 8.78
N ARG A 248 -23.29 -11.91 7.75
CA ARG A 248 -23.16 -11.35 6.41
C ARG A 248 -24.50 -11.34 5.67
N THR A 249 -25.32 -12.38 5.82
CA THR A 249 -26.66 -12.44 5.22
C THR A 249 -27.65 -11.51 5.92
N TYR A 250 -27.62 -11.42 7.26
CA TYR A 250 -28.57 -10.58 8.01
C TYR A 250 -28.22 -9.09 8.03
N ARG A 251 -27.00 -8.67 7.66
CA ARG A 251 -26.68 -7.23 7.50
C ARG A 251 -27.46 -6.58 6.36
N TRP A 252 -28.08 -7.38 5.48
CA TRP A 252 -28.98 -6.95 4.42
C TRP A 252 -30.48 -7.11 4.76
N SER A 253 -30.82 -7.65 5.93
CA SER A 253 -32.19 -7.77 6.39
C SER A 253 -32.34 -7.11 7.77
N SER A 254 -32.95 -5.94 7.79
CA SER A 254 -33.11 -5.05 8.94
C SER A 254 -33.89 -5.66 10.12
N ARG A 255 -33.35 -6.63 10.89
CA ARG A 255 -33.84 -7.01 12.24
C ARG A 255 -32.72 -7.61 13.13
N PRO A 256 -32.51 -7.11 14.37
CA PRO A 256 -31.50 -7.65 15.27
C PRO A 256 -32.06 -8.86 16.06
N MET A 257 -31.36 -10.00 16.03
CA MET A 257 -31.59 -11.08 17.01
C MET A 257 -30.66 -10.88 18.22
N GLY A 258 -31.27 -10.48 19.35
CA GLY A 258 -30.60 -10.25 20.62
C GLY A 258 -30.10 -11.53 21.31
N SER A 259 -29.01 -11.36 22.08
CA SER A 259 -28.50 -12.01 23.32
C SER A 259 -28.92 -13.43 23.78
N ARG A 260 -29.83 -14.15 23.11
CA ARG A 260 -30.33 -15.46 23.51
C ARG A 260 -29.39 -16.62 23.16
N TRP A 261 -28.54 -16.44 22.15
CA TRP A 261 -27.65 -17.50 21.65
C TRP A 261 -26.37 -17.72 22.48
N ARG A 262 -25.88 -16.70 23.20
CA ARG A 262 -24.72 -16.88 24.12
C ARG A 262 -25.01 -17.87 25.26
N ARG A 263 -26.28 -18.05 25.65
CA ARG A 263 -26.67 -18.99 26.72
C ARG A 263 -26.78 -20.45 26.27
N LEU A 264 -26.94 -20.72 24.97
CA LEU A 264 -27.08 -22.09 24.45
C LEU A 264 -25.74 -22.80 24.23
N LEU A 265 -24.63 -22.07 24.11
CA LEU A 265 -23.30 -22.66 23.97
C LEU A 265 -22.63 -22.97 25.32
N VAL A 266 -22.94 -22.22 26.38
CA VAL A 266 -22.44 -22.51 27.74
C VAL A 266 -23.10 -23.76 28.34
N THR A 267 -24.35 -24.04 27.99
CA THR A 267 -25.12 -25.15 28.57
C THR A 267 -24.78 -26.54 28.01
N ARG A 268 -24.02 -26.65 26.90
CA ARG A 268 -23.56 -27.95 26.39
C ARG A 268 -22.25 -28.46 27.02
N ARG A 269 -21.46 -27.60 27.66
CA ARG A 269 -20.20 -28.00 28.33
C ARG A 269 -20.41 -28.65 29.71
N SER A 270 -21.64 -28.62 30.24
CA SER A 270 -21.99 -29.18 31.56
C SER A 270 -22.71 -30.53 31.50
N ARG A 271 -22.93 -31.12 30.31
CA ARG A 271 -23.66 -32.39 30.13
C ARG A 271 -22.86 -33.52 29.46
N CYS A 272 -21.56 -33.34 29.25
CA CYS A 272 -20.65 -34.43 28.87
C CYS A 272 -19.55 -34.51 29.93
N GLY A 273 -19.90 -35.15 31.04
CA GLY A 273 -19.09 -35.27 32.24
C GLY A 273 -19.79 -36.15 33.26
N MET A 274 -20.17 -37.35 32.82
CA MET A 274 -20.35 -38.57 33.61
C MET A 274 -19.97 -39.74 32.71
#